data_AF-A0A2W4II17-F1
#
_entry.id   AF-A0A2W4II17-F1
#
_cell.length_a   1.000
_cell.length_b   1.000
_cell.length_c   1.000
_cell.angle_alpha   90.00
_cell.angle_beta   90.00
_cell.angle_gamma   90.00
#
_symmetry.space_group_name_H-M   'P 1'
#
loop_
_entity.id
_entity.type
_entity.pdbx_description
1 polymer ?
#
loop_
_entity_poly.entity_id
_entity_poly.type
_entity_poly.pdbx_seq_one_letter_code
_entity_poly.pdbx_strand_id
1 'polypeptide(L)'
;MVALLEVTEAELSCRLHDRKRCWQEADNPSKSTKSSRYQFMNKLVETLRLLALSIIFGGSVAIVFVVVNIAKEGHAAGLDKATIGLANAPLFIHFSKLALGAAIALIVSEVADFFTNPEKSKCTFARYGTSIASAILVLVFALGLTAPMAEMLPQMKTDAEVGAKFDKLHHLSQPVLGTAMLLAIASIAMSGKKKKAA
;
A
#
# COMPACT_ATOMS: atom_id res chain seq x y z
N MET A 1 -13.03 -35.41 -56.44
CA MET A 1 -12.57 -35.31 -55.04
C MET A 1 -11.06 -35.11 -55.05
N VAL A 2 -10.63 -33.85 -55.06
CA VAL A 2 -9.23 -33.44 -54.96
C VAL A 2 -9.04 -32.97 -53.52
N ALA A 3 -8.39 -33.78 -52.69
CA ALA A 3 -7.96 -33.37 -51.36
C ALA A 3 -6.54 -32.79 -51.50
N LEU A 4 -6.47 -31.49 -51.76
CA LEU A 4 -5.22 -30.73 -51.71
C LEU A 4 -4.80 -30.58 -50.24
N LEU A 5 -3.61 -31.09 -49.96
CA LEU A 5 -2.88 -30.99 -48.70
C LEU A 5 -2.50 -29.53 -48.44
N GLU A 6 -3.22 -28.85 -47.56
CA GLU A 6 -2.71 -27.66 -46.86
C GLU A 6 -1.77 -28.11 -45.73
N VAL A 7 -0.56 -28.53 -46.09
CA VAL A 7 0.54 -28.60 -45.13
C VAL A 7 1.05 -27.17 -44.97
N THR A 8 0.70 -26.55 -43.85
CA THR A 8 1.15 -25.20 -43.49
C THR A 8 2.68 -25.16 -43.39
N GLU A 9 3.32 -24.07 -43.85
CA GLU A 9 4.79 -23.88 -43.84
C GLU A 9 5.44 -24.12 -42.46
N ALA A 10 4.66 -24.02 -41.38
CA ALA A 10 5.08 -24.33 -40.02
C ALA A 10 5.47 -25.82 -39.82
N GLU A 11 4.78 -26.76 -40.47
CA GLU A 11 5.09 -28.20 -40.37
C GLU A 11 6.36 -28.58 -41.15
N LEU A 12 6.66 -27.88 -42.23
CA LEU A 12 7.88 -28.13 -43.01
C LEU A 12 9.13 -27.65 -42.26
N SER A 13 9.02 -26.59 -41.46
CA SER A 13 10.14 -25.99 -40.74
C SER A 13 10.62 -26.83 -39.53
N CYS A 14 9.74 -27.48 -38.75
CA CYS A 14 10.18 -28.42 -37.67
C CYS A 14 10.81 -29.71 -38.24
N ARG A 15 10.61 -30.07 -39.52
CA ARG A 15 11.21 -31.29 -40.10
C ARG A 15 12.66 -31.10 -40.54
N LEU A 16 13.06 -29.88 -40.89
CA LEU A 16 14.39 -29.58 -41.44
C LEU A 16 15.42 -29.17 -40.39
N HIS A 17 14.99 -28.60 -39.27
CA HIS A 17 15.89 -28.24 -38.18
C HIS A 17 15.62 -29.05 -36.91
N ASP A 18 16.52 -30.01 -36.68
CA ASP A 18 16.92 -30.47 -35.35
C ASP A 18 15.81 -31.16 -34.53
N ARG A 19 15.52 -32.42 -34.90
CA ARG A 19 14.59 -33.34 -34.19
C ARG A 19 14.77 -33.38 -32.67
N LYS A 20 15.94 -33.00 -32.13
CA LYS A 20 16.19 -33.00 -30.68
C LYS A 20 15.58 -31.79 -29.96
N ARG A 21 15.37 -30.66 -30.65
CA ARG A 21 14.81 -29.43 -30.06
C ARG A 21 13.29 -29.45 -29.97
N CYS A 22 12.57 -29.91 -31.01
CA CYS A 22 11.09 -29.95 -30.96
C CYS A 22 10.55 -30.91 -29.86
N TRP A 23 11.33 -31.91 -29.39
CA TRP A 23 10.94 -32.81 -28.28
C TRP A 23 11.31 -32.30 -26.88
N GLN A 24 12.40 -31.55 -26.72
CA GLN A 24 12.78 -31.02 -25.40
C GLN A 24 11.84 -29.91 -24.90
N GLU A 25 11.18 -29.19 -25.81
CA GLU A 25 10.20 -28.15 -25.46
C GLU A 25 8.81 -28.75 -25.14
N ALA A 26 8.46 -29.91 -25.73
CA ALA A 26 7.17 -30.56 -25.55
C ALA A 26 7.06 -31.37 -24.24
N ASP A 27 8.19 -31.89 -23.72
CA ASP A 27 8.22 -32.78 -22.55
C ASP A 27 8.35 -32.06 -21.19
N ASN A 28 8.12 -30.74 -21.11
CA ASN A 28 8.10 -30.05 -19.81
C ASN A 28 6.89 -29.11 -19.58
N PRO A 29 5.66 -29.64 -19.57
CA PRO A 29 4.44 -28.88 -19.22
C PRO A 29 4.48 -28.29 -17.78
N SER A 30 5.43 -28.71 -16.94
CA SER A 30 5.63 -28.16 -15.59
C SER A 30 6.33 -26.79 -15.56
N LYS A 31 7.03 -26.39 -16.64
CA LYS A 31 7.72 -25.09 -16.72
C LYS A 31 6.79 -23.94 -17.12
N SER A 32 5.84 -24.16 -18.04
CA SER A 32 4.91 -23.09 -18.48
C SER A 32 3.89 -22.71 -17.40
N THR A 33 3.42 -23.70 -16.63
CA THR A 33 2.45 -23.49 -15.53
C THR A 33 3.07 -22.83 -14.30
N LYS A 34 4.33 -23.14 -13.97
CA LYS A 34 5.07 -22.43 -12.90
C LYS A 34 5.26 -20.95 -13.25
N SER A 35 5.69 -20.64 -14.47
CA SER A 35 5.88 -19.26 -14.95
C SER A 35 4.61 -18.40 -14.82
N SER A 36 3.45 -18.94 -15.20
CA SER A 36 2.16 -18.23 -15.08
C SER A 36 1.75 -17.93 -13.63
N ARG A 37 1.96 -18.87 -12.69
CA ARG A 37 1.65 -18.64 -11.27
C ARG A 37 2.57 -17.59 -10.63
N TYR A 38 3.86 -17.58 -10.93
CA TYR A 38 4.79 -16.56 -10.43
C TYR A 38 4.44 -15.17 -10.98
N GLN A 39 4.08 -15.08 -12.26
CA GLN A 39 3.66 -13.82 -12.86
C GLN A 39 2.36 -13.29 -12.25
N PHE A 40 1.39 -14.15 -11.98
CA PHE A 40 0.14 -13.78 -11.30
C PHE A 40 0.41 -13.31 -9.86
N MET A 41 1.20 -14.06 -9.09
CA MET A 41 1.55 -13.72 -7.71
C MET A 41 2.27 -12.38 -7.61
N ASN A 42 3.24 -12.11 -8.48
CA ASN A 42 3.96 -10.83 -8.50
C ASN A 42 3.02 -9.64 -8.80
N LYS A 43 2.09 -9.80 -9.75
CA LYS A 43 1.07 -8.77 -10.03
C LYS A 43 0.15 -8.54 -8.85
N LEU A 44 -0.24 -9.60 -8.14
CA LEU A 44 -1.11 -9.50 -6.96
C LEU A 44 -0.40 -8.76 -5.82
N VAL A 45 0.86 -9.10 -5.54
CA VAL A 45 1.69 -8.42 -4.53
C VAL A 45 1.87 -6.94 -4.87
N GLU A 46 2.18 -6.62 -6.13
CA GLU A 46 2.30 -5.23 -6.59
C GLU A 46 0.99 -4.45 -6.45
N THR A 47 -0.13 -5.06 -6.82
CA THR A 47 -1.46 -4.45 -6.69
C THR A 47 -1.81 -4.21 -5.23
N LEU A 48 -1.58 -5.19 -4.36
CA LEU A 48 -1.83 -5.07 -2.92
C LEU A 48 -0.99 -3.95 -2.30
N ARG A 49 0.30 -3.87 -2.68
CA ARG A 49 1.20 -2.80 -2.24
C ARG A 49 0.67 -1.43 -2.65
N LEU A 50 0.34 -1.27 -3.93
CA LEU A 50 -0.16 0.01 -4.45
C LEU A 50 -1.48 0.40 -3.80
N LEU A 51 -2.41 -0.54 -3.64
CA LEU A 51 -3.68 -0.30 -2.94
C LEU A 51 -3.46 0.15 -1.49
N ALA A 52 -2.57 -0.53 -0.77
CA ALA A 52 -2.23 -0.17 0.61
C ALA A 52 -1.62 1.24 0.69
N LEU A 53 -0.66 1.55 -0.17
CA LEU A 53 -0.06 2.89 -0.25
C LEU A 53 -1.08 3.96 -0.65
N SER A 54 -2.01 3.65 -1.56
CA SER A 54 -3.10 4.57 -1.94
C SER A 54 -4.08 4.83 -0.79
N ILE A 55 -4.40 3.83 0.02
CA ILE A 55 -5.23 4.01 1.22
C ILE A 55 -4.48 4.86 2.25
N ILE A 56 -3.21 4.57 2.51
CA ILE A 56 -2.39 5.32 3.47
C ILE A 56 -2.25 6.77 3.01
N PHE A 57 -1.88 7.03 1.76
CA PHE A 57 -1.71 8.39 1.25
C PHE A 57 -3.05 9.08 0.99
N GLY A 58 -3.85 8.56 0.07
CA GLY A 58 -5.11 9.17 -0.37
C GLY A 58 -6.16 9.23 0.73
N GLY A 59 -6.27 8.18 1.56
CA GLY A 59 -7.14 8.20 2.73
C GLY A 59 -6.72 9.23 3.77
N SER A 60 -5.40 9.42 3.98
CA SER A 60 -4.91 10.48 4.89
C SER A 60 -5.19 11.89 4.34
N VAL A 61 -5.05 12.11 3.02
CA VAL A 61 -5.44 13.39 2.41
C VAL A 61 -6.93 13.65 2.63
N ALA A 62 -7.77 12.66 2.35
CA ALA A 62 -9.22 12.78 2.50
C ALA A 62 -9.64 13.07 3.94
N ILE A 63 -9.07 12.35 4.93
CA ILE A 63 -9.43 12.54 6.33
C ILE A 63 -9.00 13.93 6.83
N VAL A 64 -7.81 14.39 6.47
CA VAL A 64 -7.31 15.73 6.85
C VAL A 64 -8.21 16.81 6.24
N PHE A 65 -8.59 16.66 4.97
CA PHE A 65 -9.50 17.59 4.31
C PHE A 65 -10.86 17.67 5.01
N VAL A 66 -11.47 16.53 5.32
CA VAL A 66 -12.77 16.46 6.01
C VAL A 66 -12.68 17.12 7.40
N VAL A 67 -11.67 16.75 8.19
CA VAL A 67 -11.50 17.27 9.56
C VAL A 67 -11.27 18.77 9.57
N VAL A 68 -10.46 19.28 8.64
CA VAL A 68 -10.22 20.73 8.53
C VAL A 68 -11.51 21.48 8.16
N ASN A 69 -12.35 20.93 7.29
CA ASN A 69 -13.62 21.57 6.94
C ASN A 69 -14.60 21.56 8.12
N ILE A 70 -14.74 20.44 8.83
CA ILE A 70 -15.57 20.36 10.05
C ILE A 70 -15.08 21.37 11.10
N ALA A 71 -13.76 21.48 11.30
CA ALA A 71 -13.20 22.44 12.23
C ALA A 71 -13.49 23.89 11.83
N LYS A 72 -13.36 24.23 10.53
CA LYS A 72 -13.69 25.56 10.01
C LYS A 72 -15.17 25.90 10.21
N GLU A 73 -16.06 24.99 9.88
CA GLU A 73 -17.51 25.17 10.06
C GLU A 73 -17.90 25.29 11.53
N GLY A 74 -17.33 24.45 12.40
CA GLY A 74 -17.57 24.51 13.84
C GLY A 74 -17.09 25.82 14.45
N HIS A 75 -15.91 26.31 14.04
CA HIS A 75 -15.42 27.63 14.47
C HIS A 75 -16.31 28.78 13.97
N ALA A 76 -16.80 28.71 12.73
CA ALA A 76 -17.73 29.71 12.19
C ALA A 76 -19.07 29.71 12.95
N ALA A 77 -19.50 28.56 13.47
CA ALA A 77 -20.67 28.40 14.31
C ALA A 77 -20.45 28.78 15.80
N GLY A 78 -19.24 29.20 16.18
CA GLY A 78 -18.90 29.57 17.56
C GLY A 78 -18.77 28.38 18.52
N LEU A 79 -18.59 27.16 18.01
CA LEU A 79 -18.39 25.97 18.83
C LEU A 79 -16.98 25.97 19.45
N ASP A 80 -16.91 25.45 20.68
CA ASP A 80 -15.64 25.26 21.36
C ASP A 80 -14.84 24.08 20.76
N LYS A 81 -13.53 24.09 21.02
CA LYS A 81 -12.60 23.09 20.48
C LYS A 81 -12.95 21.65 20.91
N ALA A 82 -13.47 21.44 22.12
CA ALA A 82 -13.78 20.10 22.61
C ALA A 82 -15.00 19.52 21.88
N THR A 83 -16.01 20.35 21.61
CA THR A 83 -17.17 19.94 20.80
C THR A 83 -16.77 19.59 19.37
N ILE A 84 -15.93 20.40 18.73
CA ILE A 84 -15.38 20.12 17.39
C ILE A 84 -14.52 18.85 17.38
N GLY A 85 -13.69 18.66 18.40
CA GLY A 85 -12.85 17.48 18.56
C GLY A 85 -13.68 16.20 18.69
N LEU A 86 -14.75 16.23 19.48
CA LEU A 86 -15.67 15.09 19.63
C LEU A 86 -16.41 14.75 18.34
N ALA A 87 -16.80 15.75 17.55
CA ALA A 87 -17.41 15.51 16.25
C ALA A 87 -16.43 14.85 15.26
N ASN A 88 -15.14 15.18 15.35
CA ASN A 88 -14.09 14.64 14.48
C ASN A 88 -13.53 13.28 14.93
N ALA A 89 -13.58 12.96 16.22
CA ALA A 89 -12.91 11.79 16.77
C ALA A 89 -13.32 10.45 16.11
N PRO A 90 -14.61 10.18 15.82
CA PRO A 90 -15.01 8.95 15.13
C PRO A 90 -14.33 8.78 13.76
N LEU A 91 -14.18 9.87 13.00
CA LEU A 91 -13.52 9.85 11.69
C LEU A 91 -12.07 9.36 11.80
N PHE A 92 -11.31 9.89 12.75
CA PHE A 92 -9.93 9.45 13.00
C PHE A 92 -9.85 7.99 13.47
N ILE A 93 -10.78 7.56 14.34
CA ILE A 93 -10.81 6.18 14.85
C ILE A 93 -11.15 5.18 13.75
N HIS A 94 -12.11 5.49 12.87
CA HIS A 94 -12.44 4.62 11.74
C HIS A 94 -11.31 4.59 10.72
N PHE A 95 -10.74 5.74 10.40
CA PHE A 95 -9.61 5.83 9.49
C PHE A 95 -8.39 5.08 10.04
N SER A 96 -8.07 5.19 11.33
CA SER A 96 -6.90 4.51 11.91
C SER A 96 -7.00 2.99 11.81
N LYS A 97 -8.20 2.41 11.96
CA LYS A 97 -8.44 0.98 11.75
C LYS A 97 -8.21 0.56 10.30
N LEU A 98 -8.69 1.35 9.34
CA LEU A 98 -8.46 1.11 7.92
C LEU A 98 -6.97 1.23 7.58
N ALA A 99 -6.31 2.28 8.06
CA ALA A 99 -4.90 2.55 7.86
C ALA A 99 -4.03 1.45 8.48
N LEU A 100 -4.40 0.94 9.66
CA LEU A 100 -3.75 -0.21 10.30
C LEU A 100 -3.80 -1.45 9.41
N GLY A 101 -4.99 -1.78 8.88
CA GLY A 101 -5.15 -2.89 7.93
C GLY A 101 -4.29 -2.70 6.67
N ALA A 102 -4.26 -1.50 6.12
CA ALA A 102 -3.41 -1.15 4.98
C ALA A 102 -1.91 -1.26 5.30
N ALA A 103 -1.47 -0.84 6.48
CA ALA A 103 -0.07 -0.95 6.91
C ALA A 103 0.37 -2.41 7.04
N ILE A 104 -0.48 -3.28 7.60
CA ILE A 104 -0.20 -4.72 7.67
C ILE A 104 -0.12 -5.31 6.26
N ALA A 105 -1.09 -5.00 5.39
CA ALA A 105 -1.06 -5.44 3.99
C ALA A 105 0.19 -4.96 3.25
N LEU A 106 0.63 -3.73 3.50
CA LEU A 106 1.84 -3.16 2.94
C LEU A 106 3.08 -3.95 3.39
N ILE A 107 3.23 -4.21 4.69
CA ILE A 107 4.36 -5.00 5.22
C ILE A 107 4.38 -6.39 4.58
N VAL A 108 3.24 -7.09 4.55
CA VAL A 108 3.13 -8.42 3.94
C VAL A 108 3.52 -8.38 2.46
N SER A 109 3.04 -7.38 1.72
CA SER A 109 3.37 -7.21 0.30
C SER A 109 4.85 -6.93 0.07
N GLU A 110 5.48 -6.11 0.90
CA GLU A 110 6.90 -5.78 0.77
C GLU A 110 7.81 -6.95 1.13
N VAL A 111 7.44 -7.71 2.16
CA VAL A 111 8.14 -8.95 2.53
C VAL A 111 8.02 -9.97 1.40
N ALA A 112 6.82 -10.17 0.85
CA ALA A 112 6.61 -11.09 -0.27
C ALA A 112 7.45 -10.69 -1.49
N ASP A 113 7.40 -9.41 -1.89
CA ASP A 113 8.16 -8.89 -3.03
C ASP A 113 9.69 -9.01 -2.81
N PHE A 114 10.17 -8.81 -1.58
CA PHE A 114 11.60 -8.97 -1.27
C PHE A 114 12.12 -10.40 -1.47
N PHE A 115 11.26 -11.41 -1.26
CA PHE A 115 11.61 -12.81 -1.45
C PHE A 115 11.40 -13.30 -2.89
N THR A 116 10.44 -12.73 -3.62
CA THR A 116 10.14 -13.15 -5.01
C THR A 116 10.93 -12.39 -6.06
N ASN A 117 11.53 -11.23 -5.71
CA ASN A 117 12.25 -10.38 -6.64
C ASN A 117 13.78 -10.45 -6.41
N PRO A 118 14.54 -11.13 -7.30
CA PRO A 118 15.99 -11.27 -7.15
C PRO A 118 16.78 -10.00 -7.47
N GLU A 119 16.21 -9.04 -8.21
CA GLU A 119 16.90 -7.83 -8.63
C GLU A 119 16.81 -6.70 -7.60
N LYS A 120 17.81 -6.64 -6.73
CA LYS A 120 17.89 -5.63 -5.65
C LYS A 120 18.68 -4.42 -6.10
N SER A 121 18.06 -3.55 -6.89
CA SER A 121 18.63 -2.25 -7.25
C SER A 121 18.61 -1.29 -6.04
N LYS A 122 19.47 -0.26 -6.04
CA LYS A 122 19.44 0.81 -5.02
C LYS A 122 18.06 1.48 -4.92
N CYS A 123 17.38 1.64 -6.05
CA CYS A 123 16.03 2.22 -6.09
C CYS A 123 14.98 1.28 -5.48
N THR A 124 15.10 -0.04 -5.74
CA THR A 124 14.25 -1.05 -5.11
C THR A 124 14.43 -1.06 -3.59
N PHE A 125 15.67 -0.91 -3.11
CA PHE A 125 15.95 -0.86 -1.67
C PHE A 125 15.41 0.41 -1.00
N ALA A 126 15.58 1.58 -1.63
CA ALA A 126 14.99 2.82 -1.15
C ALA A 126 13.45 2.77 -1.10
N ARG A 127 12.82 2.12 -2.09
CA ARG A 127 11.38 1.85 -2.08
C ARG A 127 10.97 0.99 -0.89
N TYR A 128 11.66 -0.13 -0.64
CA TYR A 128 11.39 -0.96 0.55
C TYR A 128 11.50 -0.13 1.84
N GLY A 129 12.58 0.63 1.99
CA GLY A 129 12.80 1.46 3.18
C GLY A 129 11.68 2.48 3.41
N THR A 130 11.28 3.21 2.36
CA THR A 130 10.20 4.21 2.48
C THR A 130 8.83 3.58 2.73
N SER A 131 8.49 2.46 2.09
CA SER A 131 7.25 1.72 2.36
C SER A 131 7.18 1.22 3.80
N ILE A 132 8.24 0.58 4.28
CA ILE A 132 8.28 0.01 5.63
C ILE A 132 8.25 1.13 6.67
N ALA A 133 9.02 2.21 6.48
CA ALA A 133 8.98 3.37 7.36
C ALA A 133 7.59 4.02 7.39
N SER A 134 6.90 4.13 6.24
CA SER A 134 5.52 4.60 6.18
C SER A 134 4.59 3.68 6.99
N ALA A 135 4.67 2.36 6.81
CA ALA A 135 3.87 1.40 7.55
C ALA A 135 4.11 1.46 9.07
N ILE A 136 5.36 1.61 9.50
CA ILE A 136 5.72 1.78 10.93
C ILE A 136 5.09 3.05 11.50
N LEU A 137 5.17 4.17 10.80
CA LEU A 137 4.53 5.41 11.26
C LEU A 137 3.00 5.28 11.34
N VAL A 138 2.38 4.55 10.40
CA VAL A 138 0.93 4.26 10.46
C VAL A 138 0.60 3.36 11.65
N LEU A 139 1.45 2.38 11.99
CA LEU A 139 1.30 1.56 13.20
C LEU A 139 1.39 2.42 14.47
N VAL A 140 2.38 3.32 14.54
CA VAL A 140 2.51 4.27 15.65
C VAL A 140 1.29 5.19 15.74
N PHE A 141 0.80 5.69 14.60
CA PHE A 141 -0.39 6.53 14.55
C PHE A 141 -1.65 5.78 15.04
N ALA A 142 -1.87 4.54 14.59
CA ALA A 142 -3.06 3.78 14.94
C ALA A 142 -3.02 3.28 16.39
N LEU A 143 -1.94 2.62 16.79
CA LEU A 143 -1.82 1.94 18.08
C LEU A 143 -1.26 2.83 19.18
N GLY A 144 -0.27 3.67 18.85
CA GLY A 144 0.44 4.50 19.82
C GLY A 144 -0.21 5.86 20.09
N LEU A 145 -1.02 6.37 19.17
CA LEU A 145 -1.63 7.71 19.29
C LEU A 145 -3.16 7.64 19.27
N THR A 146 -3.76 7.05 18.25
CA THR A 146 -5.21 7.11 18.07
C THR A 146 -5.96 6.25 19.07
N ALA A 147 -5.49 5.02 19.34
CA ALA A 147 -6.07 4.16 20.37
C ALA A 147 -6.10 4.83 21.76
N PRO A 148 -4.98 5.35 22.32
CA PRO A 148 -5.03 6.03 23.62
C PRO A 148 -5.85 7.32 23.59
N MET A 149 -5.84 8.07 22.48
CA MET A 149 -6.72 9.25 22.35
C MET A 149 -8.20 8.85 22.43
N ALA A 150 -8.61 7.74 21.81
CA ALA A 150 -9.99 7.27 21.83
C ALA A 150 -10.46 6.90 23.25
N GLU A 151 -9.59 6.29 24.05
CA GLU A 151 -9.87 5.94 25.45
C GLU A 151 -10.02 7.17 26.34
N MET A 152 -9.33 8.27 26.00
CA MET A 152 -9.36 9.53 26.77
C MET A 152 -10.60 10.39 26.48
N LEU A 153 -11.27 10.22 25.32
CA LEU A 153 -12.42 11.04 24.92
C LEU A 153 -13.54 11.17 25.98
N PRO A 154 -13.94 10.11 26.71
CA PRO A 154 -15.02 10.23 27.71
C PRO A 154 -14.65 11.11 28.90
N GLN A 155 -13.36 11.16 29.26
CA GLN A 155 -12.85 11.82 30.47
C GLN A 155 -12.33 13.22 30.19
N MET A 156 -12.09 13.55 28.92
CA MET A 156 -11.49 14.81 28.46
C MET A 156 -12.28 16.07 28.83
N LYS A 157 -13.60 15.94 29.07
CA LYS A 157 -14.48 17.06 29.47
C LYS A 157 -14.45 17.33 30.98
N THR A 158 -14.11 16.32 31.78
CA THR A 158 -14.22 16.36 33.24
C THR A 158 -12.86 16.49 33.91
N ASP A 159 -11.80 16.05 33.24
CA ASP A 159 -10.44 16.03 33.76
C ASP A 159 -9.50 16.85 32.86
N ALA A 160 -9.00 17.96 33.41
CA ALA A 160 -8.10 18.87 32.71
C ALA A 160 -6.73 18.23 32.40
N GLU A 161 -6.26 17.29 33.23
CA GLU A 161 -5.00 16.58 32.99
C GLU A 161 -5.14 15.63 31.80
N VAL A 162 -6.28 14.92 31.70
CA VAL A 162 -6.60 14.08 30.55
C VAL A 162 -6.74 14.91 29.28
N GLY A 163 -7.37 16.09 29.37
CA GLY A 163 -7.44 17.07 28.27
C GLY A 163 -6.06 17.48 27.75
N ALA A 164 -5.15 17.87 28.65
CA ALA A 164 -3.78 18.25 28.26
C ALA A 164 -3.00 17.09 27.62
N LYS A 165 -3.18 15.87 28.12
CA LYS A 165 -2.56 14.66 27.55
C LYS A 165 -3.10 14.34 26.16
N PHE A 166 -4.41 14.47 25.96
CA PHE A 166 -5.02 14.31 24.65
C PHE A 166 -4.47 15.32 23.65
N ASP A 167 -4.39 16.61 24.02
CA ASP A 167 -3.86 17.66 23.15
C ASP A 167 -2.41 17.38 22.73
N LYS A 168 -1.60 16.86 23.65
CA LYS A 168 -0.22 16.44 23.36
C LYS A 168 -0.18 15.30 22.33
N LEU A 169 -1.02 14.27 22.48
CA LEU A 169 -1.10 13.16 21.53
C LEU A 169 -1.62 13.61 20.17
N HIS A 170 -2.61 14.50 20.15
CA HIS A 170 -3.15 15.09 18.94
C HIS A 170 -2.07 15.87 18.18
N HIS A 171 -1.32 16.73 18.86
CA HIS A 171 -0.22 17.48 18.25
C HIS A 171 0.89 16.56 17.71
N LEU A 172 1.22 15.47 18.41
CA LEU A 172 2.18 14.47 17.93
C LEU A 172 1.68 13.69 16.72
N SER A 173 0.37 13.48 16.59
CA SER A 173 -0.22 12.73 15.47
C SER A 173 -0.04 13.43 14.13
N GLN A 174 0.00 14.77 14.12
CA GLN A 174 0.14 15.57 12.90
C GLN A 174 1.45 15.30 12.14
N PRO A 175 2.65 15.46 12.73
CA PRO A 175 3.90 15.17 12.02
C PRO A 175 4.07 13.68 11.71
N VAL A 176 3.53 12.78 12.55
CA VAL A 176 3.59 11.33 12.30
C VAL A 176 2.79 10.98 11.04
N LEU A 177 1.54 11.43 10.94
CA LEU A 177 0.70 11.19 9.78
C LEU A 177 1.25 11.89 8.52
N GLY A 178 1.69 13.15 8.65
CA GLY A 178 2.29 13.89 7.54
C GLY A 178 3.55 13.21 6.99
N THR A 179 4.43 12.72 7.86
CA THR A 179 5.64 11.98 7.44
C THR A 179 5.28 10.64 6.80
N ALA A 180 4.29 9.92 7.35
CA ALA A 180 3.81 8.67 6.77
C ALA A 180 3.29 8.87 5.33
N MET A 181 2.57 9.97 5.08
CA MET A 181 2.08 10.35 3.76
C MET A 181 3.22 10.64 2.77
N LEU A 182 4.22 11.43 3.18
CA LEU A 182 5.37 11.75 2.33
C LEU A 182 6.15 10.49 1.93
N LEU A 183 6.35 9.58 2.89
CA LEU A 183 7.01 8.30 2.62
C LEU A 183 6.19 7.39 1.71
N ALA A 184 4.86 7.39 1.86
CA ALA A 184 3.97 6.63 0.98
C ALA A 184 4.06 7.12 -0.47
N ILE A 185 4.01 8.44 -0.70
CA ILE A 185 4.20 9.02 -2.05
C ILE A 185 5.58 8.70 -2.60
N ALA A 186 6.63 8.86 -1.78
CA ALA A 186 8.00 8.57 -2.20
C ALA A 186 8.15 7.11 -2.67
N SER A 187 7.54 6.17 -1.95
CA SER A 187 7.52 4.75 -2.34
C SER A 187 6.78 4.51 -3.67
N ILE A 188 5.61 5.14 -3.86
CA ILE A 188 4.87 5.07 -5.13
C ILE A 188 5.75 5.61 -6.27
N ALA A 189 6.36 6.78 -6.09
CA ALA A 189 7.18 7.43 -7.12
C ALA A 189 8.42 6.59 -7.52
N MET A 190 9.04 5.89 -6.56
CA MET A 190 10.17 5.00 -6.83
C MET A 190 9.78 3.71 -7.54
N SER A 191 8.50 3.33 -7.52
CA SER A 191 8.00 2.14 -8.23
C SER A 191 7.89 2.32 -9.74
N GLY A 192 7.87 3.57 -10.24
CA GLY A 192 7.67 3.88 -11.66
C GLY A 192 8.91 3.78 -12.57
N LYS A 193 10.12 3.63 -12.03
CA LYS A 193 11.36 3.60 -12.82
C LYS A 193 11.76 2.17 -13.20
N LYS A 194 11.04 1.54 -14.13
CA LYS A 194 11.62 0.42 -14.89
C LYS A 194 12.67 1.00 -15.83
N LYS A 195 13.93 0.60 -15.67
CA LYS A 195 14.95 0.83 -16.70
C LYS A 195 14.40 0.27 -18.01
N LYS A 196 14.23 1.10 -19.04
CA LYS A 196 14.17 0.59 -20.40
C LYS A 196 15.50 -0.14 -20.61
N ALA A 197 15.44 -1.45 -20.85
CA ALA A 197 16.59 -2.19 -21.33
C ALA A 197 17.04 -1.50 -22.63
N ALA A 198 18.28 -1.01 -22.63
CA ALA A 198 18.96 -0.51 -23.81
C ALA A 198 19.60 -1.69 -24.54
#